data_AF-A0A453EIK2-F1
#
_entry.id   AF-A0A453EIK2-F1
#
_cell.length_a   1.000
_cell.length_b   1.000
_cell.length_c   1.000
_cell.angle_alpha   90.00
_cell.angle_beta   90.00
_cell.angle_gamma   90.00
#
_symmetry.space_group_name_H-M   'P 1'
#
loop_
_entity.id
_entity.type
_entity.pdbx_description
1 polymer ?
#
loop_
_entity_poly.entity_id
_entity_poly.type
_entity_poly.pdbx_seq_one_letter_code
_entity_poly.pdbx_strand_id
1 'polypeptide(L)'
;SLRRLLLDVPDNVDMVIFPNYESSVERDDIKDPFTEVSMFKKNYDHLPKDTYFGLYKEATRGNPNYFLTYGNGKSAARVQEHMRPNGAHRWHNYMKSPNEIKLEEAAILHYTYTKFSDLTSRRDRCGCKPTKEDVKRCFILEFDRLAFIIASTATEQEMRNWYREHVVWTDKDTNLKLLRKGVLTRIYAPMGYYSWSQGIWHLH
;
A
#
# COMPACT_ATOMS: atom_id res chain seq x y z
N SER A 1 -3.38 -8.08 -21.11
CA SER A 1 -4.05 -6.93 -20.46
C SER A 1 -4.79 -7.44 -19.23
N LEU A 2 -5.12 -6.56 -18.27
CA LEU A 2 -5.85 -6.95 -17.05
C LEU A 2 -7.21 -7.61 -17.35
N ARG A 3 -7.91 -7.13 -18.38
CA ARG A 3 -9.15 -7.76 -18.84
C ARG A 3 -8.94 -9.23 -19.21
N ARG A 4 -7.86 -9.55 -19.92
CA ARG A 4 -7.54 -10.93 -20.28
C ARG A 4 -7.24 -11.78 -19.04
N LEU A 5 -6.41 -11.24 -18.14
CA LEU A 5 -6.10 -11.87 -16.86
C LEU A 5 -7.36 -12.23 -16.07
N LEU A 6 -8.32 -11.29 -15.97
CA LEU A 6 -9.59 -11.52 -15.28
C LEU A 6 -10.54 -12.47 -16.02
N LEU A 7 -10.48 -12.53 -17.36
CA LEU A 7 -11.26 -13.48 -18.16
C LEU A 7 -10.74 -14.91 -18.07
N ASP A 8 -9.44 -15.07 -17.82
CA ASP A 8 -8.81 -16.38 -17.64
C ASP A 8 -9.02 -16.93 -16.20
N VAL A 9 -9.64 -16.15 -15.31
CA VAL A 9 -10.02 -16.60 -13.95
C VAL A 9 -11.14 -17.64 -14.03
N PRO A 10 -10.98 -18.85 -13.47
CA PRO A 10 -12.00 -19.88 -13.50
C PRO A 10 -13.34 -19.44 -12.91
N ASP A 11 -14.45 -19.98 -13.43
CA ASP A 11 -15.80 -19.59 -13.01
C ASP A 11 -16.12 -19.94 -11.55
N ASN A 12 -15.48 -20.98 -11.01
CA ASN A 12 -15.64 -21.37 -9.61
C ASN A 12 -14.86 -20.47 -8.63
N VAL A 13 -14.05 -19.53 -9.13
CA VAL A 13 -13.30 -18.57 -8.29
C VAL A 13 -14.19 -17.35 -8.03
N ASP A 14 -14.41 -17.08 -6.75
CA ASP A 14 -15.24 -15.99 -6.27
C ASP A 14 -14.47 -14.66 -6.18
N MET A 15 -13.16 -14.74 -5.89
CA MET A 15 -12.31 -13.58 -5.66
C MET A 15 -10.85 -13.87 -6.03
N VAL A 16 -10.18 -12.85 -6.54
CA VAL A 16 -8.74 -12.85 -6.78
C VAL A 16 -8.04 -11.85 -5.88
N ILE A 17 -6.85 -12.20 -5.39
CA ILE A 17 -5.95 -11.28 -4.70
C ILE A 17 -4.78 -10.92 -5.61
N PHE A 18 -4.53 -9.63 -5.72
CA PHE A 18 -3.33 -9.06 -6.31
C PHE A 18 -2.36 -8.67 -5.19
N PRO A 19 -1.13 -9.19 -5.19
CA PRO A 19 -0.05 -8.66 -4.38
C PRO A 19 0.15 -7.17 -4.67
N ASN A 20 0.40 -6.37 -3.63
CA ASN A 20 0.59 -4.93 -3.78
C ASN A 20 2.08 -4.54 -3.74
N TYR A 21 2.47 -3.61 -4.59
CA TYR A 21 3.76 -2.94 -4.51
C TYR A 21 3.55 -1.55 -3.95
N GLU A 22 4.22 -1.22 -2.86
CA GLU A 22 4.00 0.04 -2.15
C GLU A 22 4.98 1.12 -2.61
N SER A 23 4.47 2.33 -2.87
CA SER A 23 5.28 3.48 -3.27
C SER A 23 6.40 3.77 -2.27
N SER A 24 7.59 4.04 -2.80
CA SER A 24 8.77 4.46 -2.02
C SER A 24 9.27 5.78 -2.58
N VAL A 25 8.88 6.89 -1.96
CA VAL A 25 9.24 8.24 -2.47
C VAL A 25 10.67 8.61 -2.09
N GLU A 26 11.38 9.28 -2.98
CA GLU A 26 12.78 9.69 -2.79
C GLU A 26 12.93 11.19 -2.45
N ARG A 27 11.81 11.92 -2.49
CA ARG A 27 11.71 13.35 -2.16
C ARG A 27 10.37 13.65 -1.49
N ASP A 28 10.26 14.79 -0.81
CA ASP A 28 9.08 15.18 0.00
C ASP A 28 8.19 16.25 -0.63
N ASP A 29 8.53 16.73 -1.82
CA ASP A 29 7.86 17.81 -2.55
C ASP A 29 6.97 17.31 -3.70
N ILE A 30 6.72 16.00 -3.79
CA ILE A 30 5.87 15.33 -4.79
C ILE A 30 4.52 16.03 -4.97
N LYS A 31 4.15 16.34 -6.23
CA LYS A 31 2.87 16.98 -6.59
C LYS A 31 1.90 16.01 -7.26
N ASP A 32 2.39 15.20 -8.20
CA ASP A 32 1.65 14.16 -8.89
C ASP A 32 2.36 12.81 -8.75
N PRO A 33 1.88 11.91 -7.85
CA PRO A 33 2.54 10.65 -7.58
C PRO A 33 2.57 9.72 -8.79
N PHE A 34 1.60 9.82 -9.70
CA PHE A 34 1.49 8.91 -10.85
C PHE A 34 2.58 9.16 -11.91
N THR A 35 3.10 10.38 -11.97
CA THR A 35 4.17 10.76 -12.90
C THR A 35 5.52 10.91 -12.21
N GLU A 36 5.54 11.21 -10.92
CA GLU A 36 6.78 11.49 -10.18
C GLU A 36 7.32 10.31 -9.37
N VAL A 37 6.49 9.33 -8.99
CA VAL A 37 6.91 8.19 -8.17
C VAL A 37 7.10 6.95 -9.04
N SER A 38 8.35 6.50 -9.15
CA SER A 38 8.70 5.31 -9.93
C SER A 38 9.23 4.15 -9.09
N MET A 39 9.63 4.38 -7.84
CA MET A 39 10.19 3.34 -7.00
C MET A 39 9.12 2.71 -6.12
N PHE A 40 9.07 1.39 -6.12
CA PHE A 40 8.11 0.62 -5.33
C PHE A 40 8.81 -0.50 -4.60
N LYS A 41 8.32 -0.79 -3.40
CA LYS A 41 8.70 -1.99 -2.65
C LYS A 41 7.80 -3.14 -3.04
N LYS A 42 8.40 -4.27 -3.41
CA LYS A 42 7.65 -5.45 -3.79
C LYS A 42 6.94 -6.10 -2.61
N ASN A 43 5.81 -6.74 -2.91
CA ASN A 43 5.18 -7.67 -1.99
C ASN A 43 6.15 -8.81 -1.65
N TYR A 44 6.15 -9.27 -0.39
CA TYR A 44 7.00 -10.37 0.03
C TYR A 44 6.67 -11.69 -0.71
N ASP A 45 5.42 -11.86 -1.17
CA ASP A 45 5.02 -12.99 -2.01
C ASP A 45 5.81 -13.05 -3.33
N HIS A 46 6.32 -11.91 -3.81
CA HIS A 46 7.11 -11.79 -5.04
C HIS A 46 8.62 -11.72 -4.78
N LEU A 47 9.06 -12.08 -3.57
CA LEU A 47 10.46 -12.11 -3.18
C LEU A 47 10.89 -13.53 -2.79
N PRO A 48 12.10 -13.97 -3.18
CA PRO A 48 12.70 -15.16 -2.61
C PRO A 48 12.80 -15.02 -1.09
N LYS A 49 12.45 -16.07 -0.34
CA LYS A 49 12.46 -16.06 1.14
C LYS A 49 13.78 -15.56 1.72
N ASP A 50 14.90 -16.05 1.22
CA ASP A 50 16.24 -15.66 1.69
C ASP A 50 16.53 -14.18 1.45
N THR A 51 16.03 -13.62 0.34
CA THR A 51 16.17 -12.20 0.04
C THR A 51 15.33 -11.36 0.99
N TYR A 52 14.08 -11.79 1.24
CA TYR A 52 13.17 -11.11 2.15
C TYR A 52 13.71 -11.07 3.59
N PHE A 53 14.07 -12.23 4.15
CA PHE A 53 14.58 -12.31 5.52
C PHE A 53 15.97 -11.71 5.67
N GLY A 54 16.86 -11.94 4.69
CA GLY A 54 18.24 -11.44 4.73
C GLY A 54 18.36 -9.91 4.60
N LEU A 55 17.35 -9.24 4.05
CA LEU A 55 17.32 -7.78 3.88
C LEU A 55 16.20 -7.12 4.69
N TYR A 56 15.54 -7.87 5.58
CA TYR A 56 14.36 -7.38 6.30
C TYR A 56 14.65 -6.07 7.04
N LYS A 57 15.74 -6.04 7.81
CA LYS A 57 16.12 -4.87 8.63
C LYS A 57 16.32 -3.61 7.78
N GLU A 58 17.02 -3.70 6.65
CA GLU A 58 17.20 -2.58 5.74
C GLU A 58 15.89 -2.21 5.02
N ALA A 59 15.12 -3.19 4.58
CA ALA A 59 13.86 -2.98 3.88
C ALA A 59 12.77 -2.37 4.78
N THR A 60 12.84 -2.57 6.09
CA THR A 60 11.93 -1.96 7.06
C THR A 60 12.44 -0.64 7.64
N ARG A 61 13.73 -0.32 7.47
CA ARG A 61 14.38 0.85 8.10
C ARG A 61 14.13 0.91 9.61
N GLY A 62 14.10 -0.26 10.26
CA GLY A 62 13.82 -0.38 11.70
C GLY A 62 12.35 -0.38 12.09
N ASN A 63 11.41 -0.27 11.14
CA ASN A 63 9.99 -0.47 11.41
C ASN A 63 9.71 -1.98 11.69
N PRO A 64 8.96 -2.32 12.75
CA PRO A 64 8.65 -3.71 13.07
C PRO A 64 7.77 -4.37 12.00
N ASN A 65 6.95 -3.60 11.28
CA ASN A 65 6.23 -4.10 10.12
C ASN A 65 7.12 -3.88 8.89
N TYR A 66 7.32 -4.93 8.09
CA TYR A 66 7.77 -4.76 6.71
C TYR A 66 6.92 -3.64 6.14
N PHE A 67 7.54 -2.52 5.75
CA PHE A 67 6.84 -1.30 5.34
C PHE A 67 6.24 -1.52 3.95
N LEU A 68 5.32 -2.49 3.90
CA LEU A 68 4.13 -2.58 3.12
C LEU A 68 3.03 -2.37 4.16
N THR A 69 2.62 -1.12 4.34
CA THR A 69 1.50 -0.72 5.19
C THR A 69 0.31 -1.67 5.01
N TYR A 70 0.18 -2.26 3.81
CA TYR A 70 -0.89 -3.18 3.45
C TYR A 70 -0.40 -4.41 2.67
N GLY A 71 0.52 -5.19 3.23
CA GLY A 71 1.12 -6.37 2.56
C GLY A 71 0.17 -7.53 2.22
N ASN A 72 -1.10 -7.49 2.64
CA ASN A 72 -2.09 -8.51 2.30
C ASN A 72 -2.66 -8.37 0.88
N GLY A 73 -2.17 -7.43 0.06
CA GLY A 73 -2.66 -7.24 -1.31
C GLY A 73 -4.05 -6.59 -1.38
N LYS A 74 -4.56 -6.48 -2.60
CA LYS A 74 -5.88 -5.93 -2.92
C LYS A 74 -6.69 -6.96 -3.69
N SER A 75 -7.99 -7.05 -3.46
CA SER A 75 -8.82 -8.08 -4.08
C SER A 75 -9.90 -7.54 -5.00
N ALA A 76 -10.19 -8.28 -6.06
CA ALA A 76 -11.39 -8.10 -6.88
C ALA A 76 -12.27 -9.35 -6.73
N ALA A 77 -13.59 -9.16 -6.58
CA ALA A 77 -14.54 -10.25 -6.49
C ALA A 77 -15.48 -10.27 -7.70
N ARG A 78 -15.90 -11.47 -8.09
CA ARG A 78 -16.97 -11.66 -9.05
C ARG A 78 -18.27 -11.16 -8.44
N VAL A 79 -19.05 -10.41 -9.22
CA VAL A 79 -20.39 -9.96 -8.80
C VAL A 79 -21.29 -11.18 -8.65
N GLN A 80 -21.79 -11.38 -7.44
CA GLN A 80 -22.69 -12.48 -7.10
C GLN A 80 -23.52 -12.13 -5.87
N GLU A 81 -24.60 -12.87 -5.65
CA GLU A 81 -25.49 -12.65 -4.52
C GLU A 81 -24.75 -12.86 -3.18
N HIS A 82 -25.15 -12.08 -2.17
CA HIS A 82 -24.59 -12.10 -0.81
C HIS A 82 -23.10 -11.72 -0.68
N MET A 83 -22.41 -11.36 -1.77
CA MET A 83 -21.04 -10.85 -1.73
C MET A 83 -21.03 -9.39 -1.27
N ARG A 84 -20.18 -9.06 -0.29
CA ARG A 84 -20.06 -7.70 0.26
C ARG A 84 -18.60 -7.33 0.55
N PRO A 85 -18.28 -6.02 0.62
CA PRO A 85 -17.00 -5.58 1.12
C PRO A 85 -16.76 -6.03 2.57
N ASN A 86 -15.52 -6.45 2.85
CA ASN A 86 -15.03 -6.82 4.18
C ASN A 86 -13.74 -6.03 4.46
N GLY A 87 -13.90 -4.81 4.96
CA GLY A 87 -12.81 -3.85 5.08
C GLY A 87 -12.32 -3.37 3.71
N ALA A 88 -11.12 -2.76 3.69
CA ALA A 88 -10.62 -2.07 2.51
C ALA A 88 -10.08 -3.00 1.40
N HIS A 89 -9.73 -4.26 1.72
CA HIS A 89 -8.92 -5.11 0.83
C HIS A 89 -9.50 -6.49 0.54
N ARG A 90 -10.67 -6.82 1.09
CA ARG A 90 -11.25 -8.15 1.00
C ARG A 90 -12.76 -8.09 0.83
N TRP A 91 -13.30 -9.22 0.41
CA TRP A 91 -14.73 -9.47 0.25
C TRP A 91 -15.15 -10.61 1.17
N HIS A 92 -16.42 -10.64 1.52
CA HIS A 92 -17.03 -11.68 2.33
C HIS A 92 -18.38 -12.07 1.72
N ASN A 93 -18.78 -13.32 1.87
CA ASN A 93 -20.09 -13.81 1.46
C ASN A 93 -20.81 -14.40 2.68
N TYR A 94 -22.07 -14.02 2.89
CA TYR A 94 -22.84 -14.46 4.06
C TYR A 94 -23.22 -15.94 4.05
N MET A 95 -23.29 -16.56 2.86
CA MET A 95 -23.81 -17.92 2.68
C MET A 95 -22.72 -18.96 2.53
N LYS A 96 -21.51 -18.57 2.11
CA LYS A 96 -20.38 -19.48 1.89
C LYS A 96 -19.04 -18.79 2.12
N SER A 97 -18.01 -19.59 2.35
CA SER A 97 -16.63 -19.11 2.24
C SER A 97 -16.28 -18.87 0.76
N PRO A 98 -15.86 -17.67 0.36
CA PRO A 98 -15.45 -17.41 -1.02
C PRO A 98 -14.26 -18.27 -1.43
N ASN A 99 -14.31 -18.87 -2.62
CA ASN A 99 -13.14 -19.50 -3.24
C ASN A 99 -12.19 -18.41 -3.74
N GLU A 100 -11.06 -18.26 -3.07
CA GLU A 100 -10.06 -17.21 -3.29
C GLU A 100 -8.80 -17.79 -3.93
N ILE A 101 -8.25 -17.11 -4.94
CA ILE A 101 -6.91 -17.38 -5.48
C ILE A 101 -6.05 -16.12 -5.43
N LYS A 102 -4.73 -16.29 -5.34
CA LYS A 102 -3.76 -15.21 -5.49
C LYS A 102 -3.20 -15.24 -6.91
N LEU A 103 -3.15 -14.09 -7.57
CA LEU A 103 -2.54 -13.94 -8.88
C LEU A 103 -1.08 -13.53 -8.71
N GLU A 104 -0.15 -14.30 -9.28
CA GLU A 104 1.29 -14.07 -9.13
C GLU A 104 1.86 -13.26 -10.30
N GLU A 105 1.22 -13.29 -11.46
CA GLU A 105 1.66 -12.58 -12.66
C GLU A 105 1.36 -11.06 -12.66
N ALA A 106 0.65 -10.56 -11.65
CA ALA A 106 0.23 -9.17 -11.58
C ALA A 106 0.38 -8.57 -10.18
N ALA A 107 0.59 -7.26 -10.12
CA ALA A 107 0.64 -6.52 -8.87
C ALA A 107 -0.12 -5.20 -8.96
N ILE A 108 -0.70 -4.75 -7.84
CA ILE A 108 -1.33 -3.44 -7.73
C ILE A 108 -0.33 -2.44 -7.16
N LEU A 109 -0.13 -1.31 -7.84
CA LEU A 109 0.67 -0.21 -7.31
C LEU A 109 -0.14 0.54 -6.26
N HIS A 110 0.37 0.54 -5.03
CA HIS A 110 -0.26 1.18 -3.89
C HIS A 110 0.50 2.46 -3.53
N TYR A 111 -0.08 3.60 -3.91
CA TYR A 111 0.46 4.93 -3.60
C TYR A 111 -0.05 5.33 -2.22
N THR A 112 0.83 5.25 -1.22
CA THR A 112 0.51 5.62 0.17
C THR A 112 1.56 6.56 0.70
N TYR A 113 1.11 7.63 1.37
CA TYR A 113 1.99 8.67 1.91
C TYR A 113 2.98 9.19 0.86
N THR A 114 2.51 9.45 -0.35
CA THR A 114 3.36 9.93 -1.44
C THR A 114 3.59 11.42 -1.38
N LYS A 115 2.64 12.16 -0.80
CA LYS A 115 2.72 13.60 -0.59
C LYS A 115 2.78 13.90 0.90
N PHE A 116 3.43 15.00 1.25
CA PHE A 116 3.37 15.53 2.62
C PHE A 116 1.92 15.80 3.08
N SER A 117 1.03 16.21 2.17
CA SER A 117 -0.39 16.41 2.47
C SER A 117 -1.14 15.11 2.86
N ASP A 118 -0.64 13.96 2.45
CA ASP A 118 -1.21 12.66 2.84
C ASP A 118 -0.99 12.39 4.33
N LEU A 119 0.11 12.91 4.90
CA LEU A 119 0.36 12.89 6.34
C LEU A 119 -0.54 13.90 7.05
N THR A 120 -0.55 15.16 6.62
CA THR A 120 -1.28 16.22 7.33
C THR A 120 -2.80 15.98 7.35
N SER A 121 -3.36 15.41 6.28
CA SER A 121 -4.79 15.07 6.20
C SER A 121 -5.20 13.89 7.10
N ARG A 122 -4.25 13.19 7.74
CA ARG A 122 -4.59 12.09 8.66
C ARG A 122 -5.37 12.55 9.87
N ARG A 123 -5.06 13.74 10.40
CA ARG A 123 -5.76 14.30 11.56
C ARG A 123 -7.27 14.48 11.30
N ASP A 124 -7.65 14.70 10.05
CA ASP A 124 -9.04 14.97 9.66
C ASP A 124 -9.88 13.68 9.51
N ARG A 125 -9.27 12.49 9.64
CA ARG A 125 -9.95 11.20 9.43
C ARG A 125 -10.67 10.64 10.66
N CYS A 126 -10.34 11.10 11.87
CA CYS A 126 -10.95 10.63 13.11
C CYS A 126 -11.02 11.76 14.15
N GLY A 127 -12.07 11.79 14.97
CA GLY A 127 -12.15 12.62 16.18
C GLY A 127 -11.41 12.05 17.40
N CYS A 128 -10.42 11.19 17.17
CA CYS A 128 -9.64 10.51 18.20
C CYS A 128 -8.77 11.52 18.95
N LYS A 129 -8.59 11.36 20.26
CA LYS A 129 -7.54 12.07 21.00
C LYS A 129 -6.17 11.59 20.49
N PRO A 130 -5.18 12.49 20.30
CA PRO A 130 -3.87 12.11 19.77
C PRO A 130 -2.97 11.47 20.86
N THR A 131 -3.46 10.40 21.50
CA THR A 131 -2.72 9.59 22.48
C THR A 131 -2.57 8.17 21.97
N LYS A 132 -1.50 7.47 22.38
CA LYS A 132 -1.21 6.11 21.92
C LYS A 132 -2.35 5.11 22.19
N GLU A 133 -3.13 5.35 23.23
CA GLU A 133 -4.23 4.51 23.67
C GLU A 133 -5.50 4.76 22.86
N ASP A 134 -5.87 6.03 22.64
CA ASP A 134 -7.14 6.37 22.01
C ASP A 134 -7.13 6.08 20.51
N VAL A 135 -6.00 6.34 19.84
CA VAL A 135 -5.82 6.08 18.40
C VAL A 135 -5.90 4.59 18.02
N LYS A 136 -5.71 3.66 18.97
CA LYS A 136 -5.85 2.21 18.72
C LYS A 136 -7.27 1.83 18.28
N ARG A 137 -8.27 2.64 18.62
CA ARG A 137 -9.68 2.41 18.28
C ARG A 137 -9.94 2.54 16.78
N CYS A 138 -9.17 3.35 16.08
CA CYS A 138 -9.40 3.66 14.67
C CYS A 138 -8.25 3.23 13.75
N PHE A 139 -7.03 3.11 14.28
CA PHE A 139 -5.87 2.74 13.48
C PHE A 139 -5.30 1.40 13.95
N ILE A 140 -5.33 0.42 13.05
CA ILE A 140 -4.78 -0.92 13.29
C ILE A 140 -3.24 -0.88 13.27
N LEU A 141 -2.66 -0.11 12.35
CA LEU A 141 -1.23 -0.06 12.11
C LEU A 141 -0.56 0.98 13.01
N GLU A 142 0.57 0.61 13.61
CA GLU A 142 1.37 1.53 14.42
C GLU A 142 1.81 2.77 13.64
N PHE A 143 2.19 2.58 12.37
CA PHE A 143 2.55 3.71 11.50
C PHE A 143 1.41 4.72 11.35
N ASP A 144 0.19 4.26 11.05
CA ASP A 144 -0.99 5.13 10.93
C ASP A 144 -1.29 5.87 12.25
N ARG A 145 -1.05 5.23 13.40
CA ARG A 145 -1.20 5.86 14.73
C ARG A 145 -0.19 6.99 14.93
N LEU A 146 1.09 6.74 14.64
CA LEU A 146 2.15 7.73 14.76
C LEU A 146 1.91 8.90 13.79
N ALA A 147 1.51 8.60 12.55
CA ALA A 147 1.15 9.59 11.55
C ALA A 147 -0.02 10.46 12.00
N PHE A 148 -1.06 9.89 12.63
CA PHE A 148 -2.17 10.66 13.18
C PHE A 148 -1.71 11.58 14.32
N ILE A 149 -0.93 11.05 15.27
CA ILE A 149 -0.46 11.81 16.43
C ILE A 149 0.39 13.00 15.97
N ILE A 150 1.42 12.77 15.14
CA ILE A 150 2.30 13.86 14.67
C ILE A 150 1.51 14.90 13.87
N ALA A 151 0.54 14.48 13.04
CA ALA A 151 -0.33 15.38 12.28
C ALA A 151 -1.25 16.24 13.17
N SER A 152 -1.54 15.76 14.38
CA SER A 152 -2.47 16.40 15.32
C SER A 152 -1.77 17.31 16.33
N THR A 153 -0.50 17.05 16.65
CA THR A 153 0.18 17.71 17.78
C THR A 153 1.41 18.51 17.38
N ALA A 154 2.03 18.22 16.24
CA ALA A 154 3.32 18.81 15.90
C ALA A 154 3.18 20.06 15.02
N THR A 155 4.22 20.87 15.02
CA THR A 155 4.38 21.96 14.06
C THR A 155 4.63 21.41 12.65
N GLU A 156 4.47 22.27 11.63
CA GLU A 156 4.75 21.85 10.25
C GLU A 156 6.20 21.39 10.05
N GLN A 157 7.17 22.07 10.67
CA GLN A 157 8.57 21.71 10.57
C GLN A 157 8.86 20.33 11.17
N GLU A 158 8.27 20.03 12.33
CA GLU A 158 8.39 18.71 12.96
C GLU A 158 7.72 17.62 12.12
N MET A 159 6.53 17.88 11.57
CA MET A 159 5.88 16.95 10.64
C MET A 159 6.72 16.67 9.40
N ARG A 160 7.37 17.70 8.82
CA ARG A 160 8.25 17.52 7.64
C ARG A 160 9.46 16.67 7.98
N ASN A 161 10.07 16.91 9.13
CA ASN A 161 11.21 16.11 9.59
C ASN A 161 10.79 14.65 9.79
N TRP A 162 9.65 14.43 10.47
CA TRP A 162 9.10 13.09 10.68
C TRP A 162 8.81 12.37 9.35
N TYR A 163 8.19 13.06 8.40
CA TYR A 163 7.88 12.52 7.06
C TYR A 163 9.16 12.11 6.31
N ARG A 164 10.19 12.95 6.32
CA ARG A 164 11.49 12.63 5.71
C ARG A 164 12.14 11.40 6.34
N GLU A 165 12.11 11.32 7.66
CA GLU A 165 12.71 10.21 8.40
C GLU A 165 11.98 8.89 8.19
N HIS A 166 10.65 8.90 8.12
CA HIS A 166 9.85 7.67 8.16
C HIS A 166 9.32 7.22 6.80
N VAL A 167 9.18 8.13 5.83
CA VAL A 167 8.55 7.86 4.53
C VAL A 167 9.55 8.02 3.39
N VAL A 168 10.36 9.07 3.41
CA VAL A 168 11.23 9.40 2.28
C VAL A 168 12.50 8.56 2.31
N TRP A 169 12.83 7.94 1.19
CA TRP A 169 14.00 7.09 0.98
C TRP A 169 15.21 7.91 0.52
N THR A 170 15.81 8.65 1.46
CA THR A 170 16.93 9.57 1.17
C THR A 170 18.29 8.89 1.05
N ASP A 171 18.46 7.70 1.62
CA ASP A 171 19.72 6.92 1.55
C ASP A 171 19.84 6.20 0.19
N LYS A 172 20.62 6.80 -0.70
CA LYS A 172 20.84 6.28 -2.06
C LYS A 172 21.56 4.93 -2.08
N ASP A 173 22.47 4.67 -1.15
CA ASP A 173 23.24 3.43 -1.13
C ASP A 173 22.34 2.26 -0.71
N THR A 174 21.52 2.47 0.32
CA THR A 174 20.48 1.51 0.71
C THR A 174 19.47 1.28 -0.42
N ASN A 175 19.00 2.35 -1.09
CA ASN A 175 18.07 2.22 -2.22
C ASN A 175 18.69 1.38 -3.35
N LEU A 176 19.92 1.67 -3.74
CA LEU A 176 20.64 0.94 -4.79
C LEU A 176 20.87 -0.52 -4.41
N LYS A 177 21.22 -0.81 -3.15
CA LYS A 177 21.34 -2.18 -2.63
C LYS A 177 20.03 -2.94 -2.79
N LEU A 178 18.92 -2.37 -2.33
CA LEU A 178 17.61 -3.02 -2.36
C LEU A 178 17.06 -3.17 -3.79
N LEU A 179 17.34 -2.21 -4.69
CA LEU A 179 17.04 -2.30 -6.12
C LEU A 179 17.81 -3.46 -6.78
N ARG A 180 19.12 -3.56 -6.54
CA ARG A 180 19.97 -4.65 -7.08
C ARG A 180 19.52 -6.03 -6.59
N LYS A 181 18.96 -6.10 -5.39
CA LYS A 181 18.43 -7.33 -4.79
C LYS A 181 16.96 -7.58 -5.12
N GLY A 182 16.31 -6.69 -5.88
CA GLY A 182 14.93 -6.85 -6.34
C GLY A 182 13.85 -6.61 -5.28
N VAL A 183 14.22 -6.17 -4.08
CA VAL A 183 13.28 -5.78 -3.01
C VAL A 183 12.55 -4.50 -3.38
N LEU A 184 13.30 -3.53 -3.89
CA LEU A 184 12.74 -2.35 -4.56
C LEU A 184 12.74 -2.60 -6.07
N THR A 185 11.82 -1.96 -6.79
CA THR A 185 11.74 -2.01 -8.25
C THR A 185 11.35 -0.64 -8.79
N ARG A 186 11.78 -0.36 -10.04
CA ARG A 186 11.35 0.82 -10.78
C ARG A 186 10.21 0.47 -11.73
N ILE A 187 9.14 1.23 -11.70
CA ILE A 187 7.99 1.15 -12.60
C ILE A 187 7.68 2.58 -13.02
N TYR A 188 7.95 2.90 -14.28
CA TYR A 188 7.86 4.28 -14.80
C TYR A 188 6.51 4.60 -15.45
N ALA A 189 5.76 3.57 -15.84
CA ALA A 189 4.41 3.70 -16.35
C ALA A 189 3.61 2.48 -15.90
N PRO A 190 2.45 2.65 -15.23
CA PRO A 190 1.55 1.53 -15.00
C PRO A 190 0.97 1.06 -16.34
N MET A 191 0.75 -0.25 -16.50
CA MET A 191 0.09 -0.81 -17.71
C MET A 191 -1.39 -0.43 -17.83
N GLY A 192 -1.95 0.21 -16.80
CA GLY A 192 -3.30 0.78 -16.74
C GLY A 192 -3.58 1.32 -15.33
N TYR A 193 -4.51 2.25 -15.20
CA TYR A 193 -4.92 2.78 -13.89
C TYR A 193 -6.44 2.88 -13.77
N TYR A 194 -6.92 2.70 -12.53
CA TYR A 194 -8.32 2.87 -12.19
C TYR A 194 -8.53 4.24 -11.57
N SER A 195 -9.38 5.07 -12.18
CA SER A 195 -9.86 6.30 -11.57
C SER A 195 -11.25 6.06 -10.99
N TRP A 196 -11.49 6.56 -9.77
CA TRP A 196 -12.84 6.57 -9.20
C TRP A 196 -13.50 7.89 -9.56
N SER A 197 -14.60 7.83 -10.29
CA SER A 197 -15.42 8.99 -10.64
C SER A 197 -16.90 8.61 -10.53
N GLN A 198 -17.69 9.46 -9.87
CA GLN A 198 -19.15 9.28 -9.75
C GLN A 198 -19.60 7.88 -9.27
N GLY A 199 -18.84 7.26 -8.37
CA GLY A 199 -19.19 5.93 -7.83
C GLY A 199 -18.78 4.75 -8.70
N ILE A 200 -18.11 4.98 -9.85
CA ILE A 200 -17.69 3.94 -10.79
C ILE A 200 -16.17 3.98 -10.97
N TRP A 201 -15.55 2.80 -11.07
CA TRP A 201 -14.12 2.67 -11.41
C TRP A 201 -13.96 2.63 -12.93
N HIS A 202 -13.25 3.60 -13.50
CA HIS A 202 -12.92 3.63 -14.93
C HIS A 202 -11.53 3.04 -15.16
N LEU A 203 -11.43 2.08 -16.08
CA LEU A 203 -10.15 1.53 -16.53
C LEU A 203 -9.59 2.41 -17.66
N HIS A 204 -8.38 2.93 -17.45
CA HIS A 204 -7.58 3.64 -18.45
C HIS A 204 -6.33 2.86 -18.79
#